data_AF-A0A094D7T1-F1
#
_entry.id   AF-A0A094D7T1-F1
#
_cell.length_a   1.000
_cell.length_b   1.000
_cell.length_c   1.000
_cell.angle_alpha   90.00
_cell.angle_beta   90.00
_cell.angle_gamma   90.00
#
_symmetry.space_group_name_H-M   'P 1'
#
loop_
_entity.id
_entity.type
_entity.pdbx_description
1 polymer ?
#
loop_
_entity_poly.entity_id
_entity_poly.type
_entity_poly.pdbx_seq_one_letter_code
_entity_poly.pdbx_strand_id
1 'polypeptide(L)'
;MARKASSSCTTLKRLRASKPKVTTGCLTCKIRHVKCDEAKPHCRRCLSTGRICDGYLSPPRRSTITHPSADSHVLATLPGTPSERHSFNFFHSHTAPQLRGLFSSPFWSQHVLQASLREGAIWHAAVALGALHGGFEDAKTGGEGFAIKQYIKAISCLTRPGAEKRVDVALIACLLFTCFESLRGHHSPALLHLDNGINLLLELQSYSETISGVTTPTYPVTPYTTLSALQALLTRLDTQATQLITARRTRLRPSSVPSRNYMFTSLEEAQSASDELWNYCLYTLQPFSPSTASLHPSAHHHQHQHQHPSPHPTRADLAHLQSYYATALSTFLRTHPSRTPRERKASALLRLHALVAALSLSPASVSPSEEAWSAHTADFAAILSLARSIMEDNSGTG
;
A
#
# COMPACT_ATOMS: atom_id res chain seq x y z
N MET A 1 -56.70 -78.81 -15.25
CA MET A 1 -55.37 -78.67 -14.64
C MET A 1 -54.32 -78.46 -15.74
N ALA A 2 -53.31 -77.65 -15.43
CA ALA A 2 -52.06 -77.37 -16.16
C ALA A 2 -52.07 -76.35 -17.34
N ARG A 3 -51.48 -75.18 -17.06
CA ARG A 3 -51.00 -74.15 -18.00
C ARG A 3 -49.67 -74.58 -18.63
N LYS A 4 -49.34 -74.09 -19.84
CA LYS A 4 -47.97 -73.67 -20.21
C LYS A 4 -47.95 -72.71 -21.41
N ALA A 5 -46.92 -71.88 -21.44
CA ALA A 5 -46.87 -70.53 -22.01
C ALA A 5 -46.17 -70.43 -23.38
N SER A 6 -46.35 -69.25 -23.98
CA SER A 6 -45.92 -68.70 -25.27
C SER A 6 -44.40 -68.51 -25.46
N SER A 7 -43.92 -68.55 -26.71
CA SER A 7 -42.86 -67.65 -27.19
C SER A 7 -42.92 -67.45 -28.72
N SER A 8 -42.94 -66.19 -29.18
CA SER A 8 -42.92 -65.77 -30.58
C SER A 8 -41.50 -65.38 -31.03
N CYS A 9 -41.11 -65.74 -32.26
CA CYS A 9 -39.82 -65.41 -32.87
C CYS A 9 -39.98 -64.28 -33.90
N THR A 10 -39.19 -63.20 -33.80
CA THR A 10 -39.11 -62.10 -34.78
C THR A 10 -37.72 -62.01 -35.39
N THR A 11 -37.69 -61.92 -36.72
CA THR A 11 -36.50 -61.88 -37.59
C THR A 11 -35.79 -60.52 -37.54
N LEU A 12 -34.47 -60.49 -37.32
CA LEU A 12 -33.64 -59.28 -37.32
C LEU A 12 -33.01 -58.97 -38.70
N LYS A 13 -33.10 -57.70 -39.12
CA LYS A 13 -32.47 -57.14 -40.34
C LYS A 13 -30.95 -56.96 -40.16
N ARG A 14 -30.18 -57.30 -41.21
CA ARG A 14 -28.71 -57.21 -41.27
C ARG A 14 -28.22 -55.76 -41.39
N LEU A 15 -27.57 -55.24 -40.35
CA LEU A 15 -26.92 -53.92 -40.33
C LEU A 15 -25.50 -53.99 -40.92
N ARG A 16 -25.11 -53.02 -41.76
CA ARG A 16 -23.74 -52.89 -42.30
C ARG A 16 -22.76 -52.53 -41.19
N ALA A 17 -21.64 -53.24 -41.12
CA ALA A 17 -20.57 -52.99 -40.16
C ALA A 17 -19.95 -51.60 -40.35
N SER A 18 -20.07 -50.75 -39.33
CA SER A 18 -19.40 -49.45 -39.26
C SER A 18 -17.93 -49.68 -38.87
N LYS A 19 -16.99 -49.37 -39.77
CA LYS A 19 -15.57 -49.37 -39.45
C LYS A 19 -15.19 -48.02 -38.79
N PRO A 20 -14.29 -48.00 -37.80
CA PRO A 20 -13.86 -46.78 -37.14
C PRO A 20 -13.27 -45.78 -38.15
N LYS A 21 -13.77 -44.54 -38.12
CA LYS A 21 -13.26 -43.44 -38.94
C LYS A 21 -11.88 -43.03 -38.44
N VAL A 22 -10.86 -43.19 -39.27
CA VAL A 22 -9.50 -42.72 -39.00
C VAL A 22 -9.48 -41.18 -39.08
N THR A 23 -9.13 -40.50 -37.99
CA THR A 23 -9.23 -39.03 -37.86
C THR A 23 -7.96 -38.28 -38.28
N THR A 24 -6.96 -38.98 -38.81
CA THR A 24 -5.60 -38.49 -39.08
C THR A 24 -5.36 -37.96 -40.50
N GLY A 25 -6.31 -38.13 -41.43
CA GLY A 25 -6.17 -37.64 -42.80
C GLY A 25 -6.17 -36.10 -42.94
N CYS A 26 -5.56 -35.60 -44.02
CA CYS A 26 -5.56 -34.16 -44.34
C CYS A 26 -7.00 -33.65 -44.58
N LEU A 27 -7.19 -32.34 -44.41
CA LEU A 27 -8.50 -31.69 -44.54
C LEU A 27 -9.12 -31.93 -45.92
N THR A 28 -8.34 -31.79 -46.99
CA THR A 28 -8.81 -31.99 -48.37
C THR A 28 -9.29 -33.44 -48.61
N CYS A 29 -8.57 -34.46 -48.10
CA CYS A 29 -9.00 -35.85 -48.21
C CYS A 29 -10.24 -36.16 -47.38
N LYS A 30 -10.38 -35.54 -46.20
CA LYS A 30 -11.57 -35.66 -45.35
C LYS A 30 -12.82 -35.09 -46.01
N ILE A 31 -12.73 -33.87 -46.56
CA ILE A 31 -13.83 -33.23 -47.32
C ILE A 31 -14.27 -34.13 -48.49
N ARG A 32 -13.29 -34.76 -49.14
CA ARG A 32 -13.54 -35.67 -50.28
C ARG A 32 -13.98 -37.07 -49.88
N HIS A 33 -14.06 -37.40 -48.59
CA HIS A 33 -14.37 -38.75 -48.10
C HIS A 33 -13.50 -39.86 -48.71
N VAL A 34 -12.21 -39.55 -48.99
CA VAL A 34 -11.23 -40.52 -49.51
C VAL A 34 -10.13 -40.78 -48.48
N LYS A 35 -9.57 -41.99 -48.48
CA LYS A 35 -8.47 -42.35 -47.58
C LYS A 35 -7.21 -41.52 -47.90
N CYS A 36 -6.70 -40.81 -46.89
CA CYS A 36 -5.45 -40.05 -46.97
C CYS A 36 -4.25 -40.99 -46.76
N ASP A 37 -3.13 -40.72 -47.42
CA ASP A 37 -1.85 -41.41 -47.26
C ASP A 37 -0.94 -40.78 -46.18
N GLU A 38 -1.40 -39.68 -45.54
CA GLU A 38 -0.75 -39.05 -44.37
C GLU A 38 0.68 -38.50 -44.59
N ALA A 39 1.17 -38.46 -45.83
CA ALA A 39 2.46 -37.84 -46.15
C ALA A 39 2.46 -36.32 -45.85
N LYS A 40 3.53 -35.84 -45.22
CA LYS A 40 3.74 -34.42 -44.87
C LYS A 40 4.85 -33.83 -45.76
N PRO A 41 4.78 -32.54 -46.14
CA PRO A 41 3.79 -31.53 -45.76
C PRO A 41 2.44 -31.65 -46.50
N HIS A 42 2.43 -32.30 -47.67
CA HIS A 42 1.22 -32.52 -48.46
C HIS A 42 1.06 -34.00 -48.80
N CYS A 43 -0.18 -34.50 -48.73
CA CYS A 43 -0.45 -35.90 -49.04
C CYS A 43 -0.30 -36.19 -50.55
N ARG A 44 0.23 -37.36 -50.90
CA ARG A 44 0.47 -37.73 -52.31
C ARG A 44 -0.82 -37.75 -53.12
N ARG A 45 -1.95 -38.05 -52.48
CA ARG A 45 -3.26 -38.12 -53.16
C ARG A 45 -3.80 -36.75 -53.59
N CYS A 46 -3.43 -35.69 -52.89
CA CYS A 46 -3.72 -34.32 -53.33
C CYS A 46 -2.75 -33.92 -54.46
N LEU A 47 -1.45 -34.18 -54.28
CA LEU A 47 -0.42 -33.85 -55.26
C LEU A 47 -0.65 -34.55 -56.61
N SER A 48 -0.94 -35.86 -56.61
CA SER A 48 -1.16 -36.64 -57.84
C SER A 48 -2.41 -36.23 -58.61
N THR A 49 -3.33 -35.52 -57.96
CA THR A 49 -4.56 -35.03 -58.61
C THR A 49 -4.52 -33.52 -58.85
N GLY A 50 -3.36 -32.89 -58.71
CA GLY A 50 -3.15 -31.46 -58.95
C GLY A 50 -3.88 -30.53 -57.97
N ARG A 51 -4.30 -31.03 -56.80
CA ARG A 51 -5.05 -30.24 -55.81
C ARG A 51 -4.16 -29.70 -54.72
N ILE A 52 -4.44 -28.47 -54.28
CA ILE A 52 -3.83 -27.88 -53.08
C ILE A 52 -4.25 -28.74 -51.88
N CYS A 53 -3.27 -29.14 -51.07
CA CYS A 53 -3.51 -29.92 -49.87
C CYS A 53 -3.54 -28.97 -48.66
N ASP A 54 -4.72 -28.77 -48.09
CA ASP A 54 -4.99 -27.85 -46.97
C ASP A 54 -4.36 -28.29 -45.63
N GLY A 55 -3.46 -29.27 -45.69
CA GLY A 55 -2.71 -29.77 -44.54
C GLY A 55 -3.54 -30.61 -43.56
N TYR A 56 -2.94 -30.85 -42.40
CA TYR A 56 -3.49 -31.65 -41.31
C TYR A 56 -3.98 -30.72 -40.21
N LEU A 57 -5.03 -31.12 -39.49
CA LEU A 57 -5.44 -30.40 -38.28
C LEU A 57 -4.29 -30.45 -37.27
N SER A 58 -3.64 -29.31 -37.03
CA SER A 58 -2.85 -29.13 -35.82
C SER A 58 -3.80 -29.26 -34.63
N PRO A 59 -3.47 -30.02 -33.58
CA PRO A 59 -4.28 -29.99 -32.36
C PRO A 59 -4.41 -28.52 -31.93
N PRO A 60 -5.59 -28.07 -31.47
CA PRO A 60 -5.67 -26.76 -30.84
C PRO A 60 -4.55 -26.72 -29.82
N ARG A 61 -3.72 -25.68 -29.86
CA ARG A 61 -2.74 -25.42 -28.81
C ARG A 61 -3.53 -25.56 -27.53
N ARG A 62 -3.33 -26.67 -26.81
CA ARG A 62 -3.71 -26.76 -25.42
C ARG A 62 -2.96 -25.59 -24.82
N SER A 63 -3.69 -24.51 -24.54
CA SER A 63 -3.34 -23.62 -23.45
C SER A 63 -2.87 -24.56 -22.37
N THR A 64 -1.57 -24.54 -22.11
CA THR A 64 -0.95 -25.29 -21.04
C THR A 64 -1.90 -25.16 -19.89
N ILE A 65 -2.47 -26.29 -19.46
CA ILE A 65 -3.02 -26.39 -18.12
C ILE A 65 -1.78 -26.12 -17.27
N THR A 66 -1.54 -24.84 -16.99
CA THR A 66 -0.77 -24.43 -15.85
C THR A 66 -1.51 -25.10 -14.72
N HIS A 67 -0.88 -26.15 -14.16
CA HIS A 67 -1.15 -26.54 -12.80
C HIS A 67 -1.39 -25.24 -12.02
N PRO A 68 -2.51 -25.10 -11.28
CA PRO A 68 -2.72 -23.89 -10.51
C PRO A 68 -1.44 -23.72 -9.69
N SER A 69 -0.71 -22.63 -9.93
CA SER A 69 0.40 -22.26 -9.08
C SER A 69 -0.13 -22.29 -7.64
N ALA A 70 0.72 -22.60 -6.67
CA ALA A 70 0.30 -22.61 -5.26
C ALA A 70 -0.48 -21.33 -4.89
N ASP A 71 -0.13 -20.19 -5.52
CA ASP A 71 -0.82 -18.91 -5.42
C ASP A 71 -2.29 -18.93 -5.86
N SER A 72 -2.65 -19.67 -6.92
CA SER A 72 -4.03 -19.73 -7.42
C SER A 72 -4.98 -20.49 -6.47
N HIS A 73 -4.46 -21.43 -5.68
CA HIS A 73 -5.24 -22.09 -4.64
C HIS A 73 -5.38 -21.21 -3.39
N VAL A 74 -4.35 -20.44 -3.03
CA VAL A 74 -4.39 -19.48 -1.90
C VAL A 74 -5.32 -18.31 -2.19
N LEU A 75 -5.35 -17.79 -3.42
CA LEU A 75 -6.33 -16.78 -3.84
C LEU A 75 -7.76 -17.29 -3.81
N ALA A 76 -7.99 -18.59 -4.02
CA ALA A 76 -9.33 -19.18 -4.02
C ALA A 76 -9.92 -19.31 -2.60
N THR A 77 -9.08 -19.41 -1.57
CA THR A 77 -9.49 -19.49 -0.15
C THR A 77 -9.71 -18.13 0.51
N LEU A 78 -9.31 -17.03 -0.13
CA LEU A 78 -9.59 -15.69 0.36
C LEU A 78 -11.10 -15.37 0.33
N PRO A 79 -11.60 -14.57 1.28
CA PRO A 79 -13.01 -14.19 1.31
C PRO A 79 -13.41 -13.37 0.07
N GLY A 80 -14.71 -13.30 -0.19
CA GLY A 80 -15.29 -12.41 -1.19
C GLY A 80 -15.39 -12.94 -2.63
N THR A 81 -15.88 -12.07 -3.49
CA THR A 81 -16.08 -12.31 -4.93
C THR A 81 -14.74 -12.43 -5.68
N PRO A 82 -14.71 -13.01 -6.89
CA PRO A 82 -13.48 -13.07 -7.69
C PRO A 82 -12.83 -11.70 -7.93
N SER A 83 -13.64 -10.65 -8.14
CA SER A 83 -13.16 -9.28 -8.31
C SER A 83 -12.53 -8.72 -7.03
N GLU A 84 -13.13 -9.01 -5.87
CA GLU A 84 -12.56 -8.61 -4.56
C GLU A 84 -11.22 -9.30 -4.32
N ARG A 85 -11.13 -10.62 -4.57
CA ARG A 85 -9.88 -11.39 -4.42
C ARG A 85 -8.78 -10.92 -5.37
N HIS A 86 -9.12 -10.62 -6.62
CA HIS A 86 -8.17 -10.08 -7.59
C HIS A 86 -7.61 -8.73 -7.13
N SER A 87 -8.49 -7.82 -6.70
CA SER A 87 -8.10 -6.49 -6.22
C SER A 87 -7.31 -6.55 -4.91
N PHE A 88 -7.66 -7.46 -3.99
CA PHE A 88 -6.89 -7.70 -2.78
C PHE A 88 -5.50 -8.28 -3.07
N ASN A 89 -5.39 -9.18 -4.06
CA ASN A 89 -4.10 -9.67 -4.49
C ASN A 89 -3.24 -8.57 -5.11
N PHE A 90 -3.85 -7.67 -5.88
CA PHE A 90 -3.16 -6.47 -6.36
C PHE A 90 -2.69 -5.58 -5.20
N PHE A 91 -3.56 -5.37 -4.20
CA PHE A 91 -3.18 -4.66 -2.97
C PHE A 91 -1.96 -5.31 -2.29
N HIS A 92 -1.99 -6.63 -2.11
CA HIS A 92 -0.90 -7.38 -1.47
C HIS A 92 0.41 -7.32 -2.26
N SER A 93 0.36 -7.51 -3.58
CA SER A 93 1.54 -7.67 -4.44
C SER A 93 2.15 -6.36 -4.92
N HIS A 94 1.37 -5.28 -5.05
CA HIS A 94 1.80 -4.00 -5.62
C HIS A 94 1.57 -2.83 -4.67
N THR A 95 0.33 -2.62 -4.21
CA THR A 95 -0.02 -1.44 -3.42
C THR A 95 0.67 -1.39 -2.05
N ALA A 96 0.57 -2.44 -1.25
CA ALA A 96 1.16 -2.49 0.10
C ALA A 96 2.70 -2.39 0.07
N PRO A 97 3.43 -3.05 -0.85
CA PRO A 97 4.87 -2.83 -1.03
C PRO A 97 5.25 -1.38 -1.37
N GLN A 98 4.47 -0.69 -2.20
CA GLN A 98 4.70 0.72 -2.51
C GLN A 98 4.41 1.63 -1.31
N LEU A 99 3.32 1.41 -0.58
CA LEU A 99 2.97 2.17 0.63
C LEU A 99 3.98 1.95 1.78
N ARG A 100 4.57 0.75 1.86
CA ARG A 100 5.69 0.47 2.77
C ARG A 100 6.90 1.35 2.44
N GLY A 101 7.13 1.62 1.16
CA GLY A 101 8.26 2.39 0.68
C GLY A 101 9.60 1.69 0.91
N LEU A 102 10.66 2.50 1.09
CA LEU A 102 12.03 2.03 1.13
C LEU A 102 12.45 1.41 2.45
N PHE A 103 11.78 1.73 3.56
CA PHE A 103 12.15 1.27 4.89
C PHE A 103 11.29 0.09 5.34
N SER A 104 11.85 -0.79 6.15
CA SER A 104 11.15 -2.00 6.57
C SER A 104 10.15 -1.69 7.69
N SER A 105 8.86 -1.94 7.45
CA SER A 105 7.83 -1.88 8.48
C SER A 105 6.85 -3.05 8.29
N PRO A 106 6.56 -3.83 9.35
CA PRO A 106 5.60 -4.94 9.27
C PRO A 106 4.16 -4.46 9.11
N PHE A 107 3.90 -3.16 9.28
CA PHE A 107 2.54 -2.60 9.22
C PHE A 107 1.83 -2.95 7.91
N TRP A 108 2.40 -2.55 6.78
CA TRP A 108 1.80 -2.79 5.45
C TRP A 108 1.96 -4.23 4.98
N SER A 109 3.10 -4.87 5.28
CA SER A 109 3.41 -6.22 4.79
C SER A 109 2.80 -7.34 5.62
N GLN A 110 2.28 -7.06 6.82
CA GLN A 110 1.75 -8.07 7.72
C GLN A 110 0.50 -7.59 8.45
N HIS A 111 0.56 -6.51 9.21
CA HIS A 111 -0.52 -6.14 10.13
C HIS A 111 -1.82 -5.76 9.39
N VAL A 112 -1.72 -4.96 8.32
CA VAL A 112 -2.90 -4.62 7.49
C VAL A 112 -3.48 -5.87 6.84
N LEU A 113 -2.66 -6.78 6.33
CA LEU A 113 -3.13 -8.02 5.70
C LEU A 113 -3.84 -8.93 6.72
N GLN A 114 -3.28 -9.08 7.92
CA GLN A 114 -3.89 -9.85 9.00
C GLN A 114 -5.22 -9.24 9.44
N ALA A 115 -5.29 -7.90 9.55
CA ALA A 115 -6.52 -7.19 9.85
C ALA A 115 -7.57 -7.38 8.75
N SER A 116 -7.18 -7.35 7.47
CA SER A 116 -8.10 -7.55 6.34
C SER A 116 -8.77 -8.93 6.35
N LEU A 117 -8.11 -9.97 6.89
CA LEU A 117 -8.71 -11.31 6.94
C LEU A 117 -9.75 -11.47 8.06
N ARG A 118 -9.76 -10.59 9.05
CA ARG A 118 -10.61 -10.69 10.24
C ARG A 118 -11.65 -9.58 10.33
N GLU A 119 -11.32 -8.41 9.80
CA GLU A 119 -12.11 -7.19 9.91
C GLU A 119 -12.68 -6.80 8.54
N GLY A 120 -13.99 -6.93 8.37
CA GLY A 120 -14.66 -6.62 7.10
C GLY A 120 -14.41 -5.18 6.62
N ALA A 121 -14.26 -4.23 7.54
CA ALA A 121 -13.89 -2.86 7.24
C ALA A 121 -12.53 -2.75 6.54
N ILE A 122 -11.51 -3.43 7.08
CA ILE A 122 -10.15 -3.40 6.54
C ILE A 122 -10.06 -4.22 5.26
N TRP A 123 -10.80 -5.33 5.14
CA TRP A 123 -10.93 -6.08 3.89
C TRP A 123 -11.39 -5.16 2.76
N HIS A 124 -12.54 -4.52 2.93
CA HIS A 124 -13.14 -3.68 1.90
C HIS A 124 -12.30 -2.43 1.60
N ALA A 125 -11.63 -1.84 2.59
CA ALA A 125 -10.72 -0.72 2.38
C ALA A 125 -9.47 -1.13 1.59
N ALA A 126 -8.86 -2.28 1.89
CA ALA A 126 -7.70 -2.80 1.16
C ALA A 126 -8.07 -3.19 -0.28
N VAL A 127 -9.20 -3.86 -0.48
CA VAL A 127 -9.76 -4.18 -1.80
C VAL A 127 -10.00 -2.91 -2.61
N ALA A 128 -10.62 -1.87 -2.00
CA ALA A 128 -10.88 -0.60 -2.65
C ALA A 128 -9.59 0.05 -3.15
N LEU A 129 -8.56 0.09 -2.29
CA LEU A 129 -7.28 0.70 -2.62
C LEU A 129 -6.51 -0.11 -3.68
N GLY A 130 -6.55 -1.44 -3.60
CA GLY A 130 -5.98 -2.32 -4.63
C GLY A 130 -6.66 -2.16 -5.99
N ALA A 131 -8.00 -2.09 -6.02
CA ALA A 131 -8.76 -1.89 -7.24
C ALA A 131 -8.51 -0.51 -7.86
N LEU A 132 -8.45 0.53 -7.03
CA LEU A 132 -8.15 1.89 -7.48
C LEU A 132 -6.75 1.95 -8.08
N HIS A 133 -5.74 1.43 -7.36
CA HIS A 133 -4.35 1.44 -7.82
C HIS A 133 -4.15 0.61 -9.10
N GLY A 134 -4.71 -0.59 -9.18
CA GLY A 134 -4.65 -1.39 -10.41
C GLY A 134 -5.33 -0.72 -11.59
N GLY A 135 -6.41 0.03 -11.36
CA GLY A 135 -7.06 0.83 -12.40
C GLY A 135 -6.22 2.00 -12.94
N PHE A 136 -5.26 2.52 -12.16
CA PHE A 136 -4.30 3.53 -12.63
C PHE A 136 -3.22 2.93 -13.53
N GLU A 137 -2.73 1.73 -13.21
CA GLU A 137 -1.69 1.04 -13.99
C GLU A 137 -2.29 0.44 -15.28
N ASP A 138 -3.47 -0.17 -15.19
CA ASP A 138 -4.19 -0.74 -16.32
C ASP A 138 -5.24 0.26 -16.86
N ALA A 139 -4.81 1.18 -17.72
CA ALA A 139 -5.63 2.24 -18.34
C ALA A 139 -6.83 1.77 -19.20
N LYS A 140 -7.32 0.52 -19.03
CA LYS A 140 -8.32 -0.13 -19.89
C LYS A 140 -9.71 -0.32 -19.28
N THR A 141 -9.96 -0.16 -17.98
CA THR A 141 -11.34 -0.34 -17.47
C THR A 141 -11.63 0.34 -16.14
N GLY A 142 -12.72 1.14 -16.11
CA GLY A 142 -13.81 1.27 -15.10
C GLY A 142 -13.67 0.83 -13.63
N GLY A 143 -12.47 0.68 -13.08
CA GLY A 143 -12.20 0.15 -11.73
C GLY A 143 -12.62 1.11 -10.62
N GLU A 144 -12.69 2.41 -10.90
CA GLU A 144 -13.05 3.42 -9.90
C GLU A 144 -14.45 3.18 -9.32
N GLY A 145 -15.43 2.81 -10.16
CA GLY A 145 -16.79 2.51 -9.68
C GLY A 145 -16.86 1.30 -8.75
N PHE A 146 -16.03 0.28 -8.99
CA PHE A 146 -15.90 -0.86 -8.08
C PHE A 146 -15.16 -0.45 -6.80
N ALA A 147 -14.08 0.31 -6.92
CA ALA A 147 -13.28 0.79 -5.80
C ALA A 147 -14.12 1.65 -4.83
N ILE A 148 -14.93 2.58 -5.34
CA ILE A 148 -15.84 3.40 -4.53
C ILE A 148 -16.90 2.54 -3.82
N LYS A 149 -17.47 1.53 -4.49
CA LYS A 149 -18.42 0.62 -3.84
C LYS A 149 -17.78 -0.12 -2.65
N GLN A 150 -16.54 -0.57 -2.82
CA GLN A 150 -15.79 -1.25 -1.75
C GLN A 150 -15.45 -0.28 -0.61
N TYR A 151 -15.03 0.94 -0.93
CA TYR A 151 -14.83 2.00 0.06
C TYR A 151 -16.09 2.30 0.89
N ILE A 152 -17.26 2.40 0.27
CA ILE A 152 -18.54 2.59 0.99
C ILE A 152 -18.89 1.39 1.88
N LYS A 153 -18.63 0.16 1.41
CA LYS A 153 -18.82 -1.04 2.25
C LYS A 153 -17.92 -1.00 3.48
N ALA A 154 -16.67 -0.55 3.33
CA ALA A 154 -15.73 -0.42 4.45
C ALA A 154 -16.26 0.55 5.52
N ILE A 155 -16.74 1.72 5.11
CA ILE A 155 -17.39 2.69 6.02
C ILE A 155 -18.61 2.06 6.70
N SER A 156 -19.46 1.37 5.93
CA SER A 156 -20.66 0.71 6.45
C SER A 156 -20.34 -0.34 7.52
N CYS A 157 -19.22 -1.07 7.37
CA CYS A 157 -18.75 -2.02 8.38
C CYS A 157 -18.35 -1.32 9.69
N LEU A 158 -17.72 -0.14 9.62
CA LEU A 158 -17.30 0.64 10.81
C LEU A 158 -18.47 1.31 11.53
N THR A 159 -19.50 1.72 10.78
CA THR A 159 -20.66 2.45 11.33
C THR A 159 -21.83 1.55 11.70
N ARG A 160 -21.68 0.22 11.57
CA ARG A 160 -22.77 -0.72 11.82
C ARG A 160 -23.22 -0.68 13.29
N PRO A 161 -24.51 -0.46 13.58
CA PRO A 161 -25.02 -0.48 14.95
C PRO A 161 -24.75 -1.84 15.61
N GLY A 162 -24.26 -1.81 16.86
CA GLY A 162 -23.98 -3.01 17.65
C GLY A 162 -22.70 -3.78 17.28
N ALA A 163 -21.90 -3.31 16.31
CA ALA A 163 -20.57 -3.86 16.09
C ALA A 163 -19.61 -3.45 17.22
N GLU A 164 -18.70 -4.35 17.61
CA GLU A 164 -17.61 -4.03 18.53
C GLU A 164 -16.70 -2.97 17.89
N LYS A 165 -16.54 -1.84 18.58
CA LYS A 165 -15.74 -0.71 18.09
C LYS A 165 -14.30 -0.86 18.56
N ARG A 166 -13.48 -1.45 17.71
CA ARG A 166 -12.03 -1.57 17.93
C ARG A 166 -11.30 -0.34 17.41
N VAL A 167 -10.56 0.33 18.30
CA VAL A 167 -9.87 1.58 17.94
C VAL A 167 -8.70 1.33 16.98
N ASP A 168 -7.95 0.25 17.15
CA ASP A 168 -6.87 -0.13 16.23
C ASP A 168 -7.40 -0.35 14.80
N VAL A 169 -8.57 -0.98 14.66
CA VAL A 169 -9.26 -1.17 13.38
C VAL A 169 -9.68 0.18 12.77
N ALA A 170 -10.26 1.08 13.57
CA ALA A 170 -10.65 2.41 13.11
C ALA A 170 -9.44 3.23 12.63
N LEU A 171 -8.31 3.16 13.34
CA LEU A 171 -7.07 3.85 12.97
C LEU A 171 -6.45 3.28 11.68
N ILE A 172 -6.42 1.95 11.52
CA ILE A 172 -5.96 1.32 10.27
C ILE A 172 -6.87 1.73 9.10
N ALA A 173 -8.19 1.78 9.32
CA ALA A 173 -9.14 2.23 8.30
C ALA A 173 -8.90 3.70 7.91
N CYS A 174 -8.66 4.60 8.88
CA CYS A 174 -8.33 6.00 8.60
C CYS A 174 -7.08 6.12 7.72
N LEU A 175 -6.03 5.32 7.99
CA LEU A 175 -4.82 5.28 7.16
C LEU A 175 -5.13 4.82 5.72
N LEU A 176 -5.89 3.73 5.56
CA LEU A 176 -6.28 3.21 4.25
C LEU A 176 -7.15 4.20 3.46
N PHE A 177 -8.11 4.86 4.12
CA PHE A 177 -8.96 5.86 3.48
C PHE A 177 -8.19 7.14 3.13
N THR A 178 -7.24 7.55 3.96
CA THR A 178 -6.33 8.66 3.64
C THR A 178 -5.55 8.34 2.35
N CYS A 179 -4.99 7.13 2.24
CA CYS A 179 -4.31 6.68 1.02
C CYS A 179 -5.26 6.61 -0.19
N PHE A 180 -6.49 6.13 -0.01
CA PHE A 180 -7.50 6.04 -1.07
C PHE A 180 -7.86 7.41 -1.64
N GLU A 181 -8.21 8.36 -0.79
CA GLU A 181 -8.57 9.71 -1.24
C GLU A 181 -7.35 10.46 -1.80
N SER A 182 -6.16 10.23 -1.25
CA SER A 182 -4.91 10.79 -1.81
C SER A 182 -4.65 10.28 -3.22
N LEU A 183 -4.86 8.98 -3.47
CA LEU A 183 -4.68 8.38 -4.79
C LEU A 183 -5.72 8.89 -5.81
N ARG A 184 -6.91 9.29 -5.36
CA ARG A 184 -7.91 9.98 -6.19
C ARG A 184 -7.63 11.46 -6.42
N GLY A 185 -6.63 12.05 -5.74
CA GLY A 185 -6.37 13.48 -5.73
C GLY A 185 -7.37 14.29 -4.89
N HIS A 186 -8.16 13.64 -4.04
CA HIS A 186 -9.16 14.28 -3.18
C HIS A 186 -8.55 14.69 -1.84
N HIS A 187 -7.91 15.85 -1.80
CA HIS A 187 -7.19 16.30 -0.61
C HIS A 187 -8.08 16.54 0.61
N SER A 188 -9.25 17.19 0.45
CA SER A 188 -10.12 17.49 1.60
C SER A 188 -10.65 16.23 2.31
N PRO A 189 -11.20 15.22 1.60
CA PRO A 189 -11.54 13.93 2.21
C PRO A 189 -10.34 13.19 2.82
N ALA A 190 -9.17 13.23 2.17
CA ALA A 190 -7.96 12.61 2.72
C ALA A 190 -7.58 13.21 4.08
N LEU A 191 -7.64 14.54 4.20
CA LEU A 191 -7.40 15.24 5.46
C LEU A 191 -8.47 14.92 6.51
N LEU A 192 -9.73 14.80 6.12
CA LEU A 192 -10.80 14.45 7.04
C LEU A 192 -10.53 13.08 7.70
N HIS A 193 -10.11 12.08 6.93
CA HIS A 193 -9.74 10.76 7.48
C HIS A 193 -8.52 10.82 8.39
N LEU A 194 -7.50 11.58 7.98
CA LEU A 194 -6.31 11.82 8.80
C LEU A 194 -6.68 12.50 10.13
N ASP A 195 -7.49 13.55 10.08
CA ASP A 195 -7.91 14.31 11.26
C ASP A 195 -8.80 13.49 12.20
N ASN A 196 -9.66 12.64 11.66
CA ASN A 196 -10.43 11.69 12.47
C ASN A 196 -9.51 10.67 13.16
N GLY A 197 -8.49 10.15 12.46
CA GLY A 197 -7.49 9.27 13.06
C GLY A 197 -6.69 9.94 14.17
N ILE A 198 -6.30 11.21 13.98
CA ILE A 198 -5.62 12.03 14.98
C ILE A 198 -6.53 12.27 16.19
N ASN A 199 -7.81 12.62 15.99
CA ASN A 199 -8.76 12.84 17.09
C ASN A 199 -8.91 11.57 17.95
N LEU A 200 -9.07 10.41 17.33
CA LEU A 200 -9.15 9.13 18.04
C LEU A 200 -7.90 8.83 18.86
N LEU A 201 -6.70 9.13 18.32
CA LEU A 201 -5.45 8.99 19.08
C LEU A 201 -5.38 9.93 20.29
N LEU A 202 -5.75 11.20 20.12
CA LEU A 202 -5.73 12.19 21.20
C LEU A 202 -6.74 11.84 22.30
N GLU A 203 -7.93 11.38 21.93
CA GLU A 203 -8.92 10.85 22.88
C GLU A 203 -8.34 9.71 23.71
N LEU A 204 -7.72 8.71 23.07
CA LEU A 204 -7.08 7.58 23.77
C LEU A 204 -5.98 8.03 24.74
N GLN A 205 -5.14 9.00 24.34
CA GLN A 205 -4.08 9.54 25.18
C GLN A 205 -4.68 10.24 26.42
N SER A 206 -5.73 11.04 26.25
CA SER A 206 -6.41 11.73 27.36
C SER A 206 -7.06 10.78 28.39
N TYR A 207 -7.62 9.66 27.92
CA TYR A 207 -8.15 8.62 28.80
C TYR A 207 -7.05 7.92 29.61
N SER A 208 -5.86 7.74 29.03
CA SER A 208 -4.74 7.12 29.74
C SER A 208 -4.16 8.00 30.85
N GLU A 209 -4.18 9.33 30.67
CA GLU A 209 -3.66 10.30 31.65
C GLU A 209 -4.64 10.48 32.83
N THR A 210 -5.95 10.50 32.56
CA THR A 210 -7.00 10.71 33.57
C THR A 210 -7.22 9.51 34.50
N ILE A 211 -6.86 8.30 34.07
CA ILE A 211 -7.06 7.05 34.82
C ILE A 211 -5.73 6.50 35.36
N SER A 212 -4.85 7.38 35.84
CA SER A 212 -3.59 6.99 36.52
C SER A 212 -3.79 6.33 37.91
N GLY A 213 -4.99 5.80 38.22
CA GLY A 213 -5.34 5.35 39.56
C GLY A 213 -6.21 4.09 39.68
N VAL A 214 -7.17 3.80 38.78
CA VAL A 214 -8.07 2.64 38.95
C VAL A 214 -8.55 2.11 37.60
N THR A 215 -8.21 0.84 37.32
CA THR A 215 -8.64 0.01 36.17
C THR A 215 -8.47 0.64 34.79
N THR A 216 -7.44 0.14 34.09
CA THR A 216 -7.31 0.21 32.64
C THR A 216 -8.68 -0.08 31.98
N PRO A 217 -9.16 0.76 31.04
CA PRO A 217 -10.25 0.35 30.18
C PRO A 217 -9.82 -0.97 29.54
N THR A 218 -10.64 -1.99 29.70
CA THR A 218 -10.40 -3.32 29.19
C THR A 218 -10.23 -3.21 27.67
N TYR A 219 -9.00 -3.04 27.18
CA TYR A 219 -8.62 -3.33 25.81
C TYR A 219 -8.93 -4.81 25.60
N PRO A 220 -9.95 -5.22 24.84
CA PRO A 220 -10.09 -6.62 24.50
C PRO A 220 -9.14 -6.91 23.34
N VAL A 221 -8.41 -8.03 23.44
CA VAL A 221 -7.68 -8.71 22.36
C VAL A 221 -6.45 -7.95 21.82
N THR A 222 -5.30 -8.62 21.88
CA THR A 222 -4.02 -8.23 21.26
C THR A 222 -4.23 -7.46 19.93
N PRO A 223 -3.88 -6.16 19.85
CA PRO A 223 -4.11 -5.35 18.67
C PRO A 223 -3.25 -5.84 17.49
N TYR A 224 -3.67 -5.56 16.25
CA TYR A 224 -2.91 -5.99 15.06
C TYR A 224 -1.53 -5.33 14.98
N THR A 225 -1.38 -4.15 15.58
CA THR A 225 -0.13 -3.39 15.64
C THR A 225 -0.10 -2.57 16.92
N THR A 226 1.07 -2.14 17.37
CA THR A 226 1.17 -1.27 18.55
C THR A 226 0.55 0.09 18.29
N LEU A 227 0.01 0.71 19.32
CA LEU A 227 -0.50 2.09 19.26
C LEU A 227 0.62 3.07 18.86
N SER A 228 1.85 2.85 19.35
CA SER A 228 3.02 3.66 18.98
C SER A 228 3.34 3.62 17.49
N ALA A 229 3.16 2.48 16.83
CA ALA A 229 3.38 2.36 15.38
C ALA A 229 2.31 3.12 14.58
N LEU A 230 1.04 3.06 15.01
CA LEU A 230 -0.04 3.85 14.40
C LEU A 230 0.18 5.35 14.62
N GLN A 231 0.59 5.74 15.82
CA GLN A 231 0.94 7.13 16.14
C GLN A 231 2.09 7.62 15.26
N ALA A 232 3.17 6.85 15.10
CA ALA A 232 4.28 7.24 14.22
C ALA A 232 3.82 7.45 12.76
N LEU A 233 2.97 6.56 12.23
CA LEU A 233 2.42 6.69 10.89
C LEU A 233 1.52 7.94 10.72
N LEU A 234 0.64 8.19 11.68
CA LEU A 234 -0.26 9.35 11.65
C LEU A 234 0.50 10.66 11.85
N THR A 235 1.49 10.71 12.75
CA THR A 235 2.40 11.87 12.91
C THR A 235 3.14 12.18 11.62
N ARG A 236 3.65 11.14 10.93
CA ARG A 236 4.33 11.32 9.65
C ARG A 236 3.39 11.87 8.57
N LEU A 237 2.17 11.34 8.47
CA LEU A 237 1.18 11.85 7.53
C LEU A 237 0.73 13.28 7.85
N ASP A 238 0.57 13.61 9.14
CA ASP A 238 0.21 14.96 9.58
C ASP A 238 1.30 15.99 9.25
N THR A 239 2.57 15.60 9.45
CA THR A 239 3.74 16.35 9.02
C THR A 239 3.73 16.59 7.50
N GLN A 240 3.58 15.53 6.70
CA GLN A 240 3.55 15.63 5.24
C GLN A 240 2.39 16.49 4.74
N ALA A 241 1.19 16.30 5.30
CA ALA A 241 0.01 17.09 4.96
C ALA A 241 0.21 18.58 5.27
N THR A 242 0.91 18.91 6.37
CA THR A 242 1.23 20.30 6.74
C THR A 242 2.18 20.96 5.76
N GLN A 243 3.12 20.20 5.19
CA GLN A 243 4.05 20.74 4.18
C GLN A 243 3.38 20.97 2.82
N LEU A 244 2.37 20.17 2.48
CA LEU A 244 1.62 20.30 1.23
C LEU A 244 0.53 21.37 1.30
N ILE A 245 0.03 21.68 2.50
CA ILE A 245 -1.10 22.57 2.72
C ILE A 245 -0.68 23.66 3.71
N THR A 246 -0.33 24.82 3.17
CA THR A 246 0.23 25.95 3.91
C THR A 246 -0.63 26.43 5.09
N ALA A 247 -1.94 26.26 5.03
CA ALA A 247 -2.87 26.63 6.11
C ALA A 247 -2.99 25.57 7.23
N ARG A 248 -2.53 24.33 6.99
CA ARG A 248 -2.60 23.24 7.96
C ARG A 248 -1.52 23.41 9.02
N ARG A 249 -1.80 22.88 10.21
CA ARG A 249 -0.86 22.80 11.33
C ARG A 249 -0.76 21.35 11.78
N THR A 250 0.43 20.88 12.11
CA THR A 250 0.62 19.62 12.82
C THR A 250 -0.10 19.68 14.16
N ARG A 251 -0.89 18.65 14.44
CA ARG A 251 -1.77 18.55 15.61
C ARG A 251 -1.21 17.59 16.66
N LEU A 252 -0.42 16.61 16.24
CA LEU A 252 0.22 15.66 17.14
C LEU A 252 1.49 16.25 17.75
N ARG A 253 1.48 16.44 19.06
CA ARG A 253 2.61 16.99 19.81
C ARG A 253 3.76 15.96 19.88
N PRO A 254 5.02 16.37 19.66
CA PRO A 254 6.17 15.53 19.94
C PRO A 254 6.20 15.07 21.40
N SER A 255 6.42 13.78 21.63
CA SER A 255 6.47 13.20 22.98
C SER A 255 7.72 13.61 23.76
N SER A 256 8.82 13.88 23.05
CA SER A 256 10.13 14.24 23.62
C SER A 256 10.85 15.26 22.74
N VAL A 257 11.86 15.90 23.33
CA VAL A 257 12.85 16.65 22.56
C VAL A 257 13.80 15.65 21.89
N PRO A 258 14.09 15.78 20.59
CA PRO A 258 15.02 14.88 19.89
C PRO A 258 16.40 14.82 20.56
N SER A 259 17.04 13.65 20.47
CA SER A 259 18.39 13.42 20.98
C SER A 259 19.43 14.33 20.31
N ARG A 260 20.50 14.65 21.03
CA ARG A 260 21.72 15.29 20.47
C ARG A 260 22.81 14.27 20.13
N ASN A 261 22.70 13.06 20.67
CA ASN A 261 23.71 12.02 20.58
C ASN A 261 23.15 10.83 19.79
N TYR A 262 23.14 10.97 18.47
CA TYR A 262 22.66 9.91 17.57
C TYR A 262 23.75 8.87 17.31
N MET A 263 23.40 7.59 17.44
CA MET A 263 24.27 6.45 17.12
C MET A 263 23.46 5.40 16.36
N PHE A 264 23.33 5.57 15.05
CA PHE A 264 22.50 4.68 14.24
C PHE A 264 23.15 3.31 14.02
N THR A 265 22.31 2.28 14.11
CA THR A 265 22.65 0.88 13.80
C THR A 265 21.99 0.39 12.52
N SER A 266 20.97 1.10 12.03
CA SER A 266 20.21 0.76 10.83
C SER A 266 19.68 2.01 10.11
N LEU A 267 19.28 1.84 8.84
CA LEU A 267 18.63 2.90 8.07
C LEU A 267 17.23 3.22 8.62
N GLU A 268 16.52 2.22 9.13
CA GLU A 268 15.21 2.38 9.78
C GLU A 268 15.31 3.25 11.04
N GLU A 269 16.35 3.06 11.86
CA GLU A 269 16.61 3.90 13.04
C GLU A 269 16.88 5.35 12.63
N ALA A 270 17.72 5.55 11.61
CA ALA A 270 18.01 6.87 11.06
C ALA A 270 16.77 7.54 10.44
N GLN A 271 15.86 6.77 9.85
CA GLN A 271 14.58 7.27 9.35
C GLN A 271 13.68 7.72 10.49
N SER A 272 13.50 6.87 11.52
CA SER A 272 12.64 7.19 12.67
C SER A 272 13.12 8.46 13.37
N ALA A 273 14.44 8.61 13.56
CA ALA A 273 15.03 9.81 14.12
C ALA A 273 14.82 11.06 13.25
N SER A 274 14.86 10.91 11.92
CA SER A 274 14.55 12.00 10.98
C SER A 274 13.10 12.43 11.09
N ASP A 275 12.17 11.47 11.11
CA ASP A 275 10.72 11.73 11.18
C ASP A 275 10.37 12.40 12.52
N GLU A 276 10.96 11.95 13.64
CA GLU A 276 10.80 12.55 14.97
C GLU A 276 11.32 14.00 15.00
N LEU A 277 12.56 14.21 14.54
CA LEU A 277 13.19 15.52 14.53
C LEU A 277 12.42 16.50 13.64
N TRP A 278 12.00 16.06 12.46
CA TRP A 278 11.29 16.92 11.53
C TRP A 278 9.90 17.31 12.04
N ASN A 279 9.17 16.36 12.63
CA ASN A 279 7.92 16.66 13.32
C ASN A 279 8.13 17.65 14.47
N TYR A 280 9.20 17.48 15.27
CA TYR A 280 9.55 18.42 16.33
C TYR A 280 9.79 19.83 15.79
N CYS A 281 10.62 19.96 14.75
CA CYS A 281 10.90 21.24 14.10
C CYS A 281 9.64 21.92 13.59
N LEU A 282 8.80 21.21 12.83
CA LEU A 282 7.56 21.78 12.29
C LEU A 282 6.59 22.20 13.38
N TYR A 283 6.40 21.37 14.40
CA TYR A 283 5.52 21.67 15.54
C TYR A 283 6.01 22.90 16.31
N THR A 284 7.32 23.01 16.58
CA THR A 284 7.91 24.15 17.29
C THR A 284 7.84 25.45 16.49
N LEU A 285 7.99 25.38 15.17
CA LEU A 285 8.01 26.56 14.30
C LEU A 285 6.63 27.09 13.90
N GLN A 286 5.55 26.43 14.31
CA GLN A 286 4.21 26.91 13.99
C GLN A 286 3.96 28.30 14.55
N PRO A 287 3.29 29.20 13.81
CA PRO A 287 2.88 30.49 14.35
C PRO A 287 1.97 30.27 15.57
N PHE A 288 2.27 30.91 16.69
CA PHE A 288 1.38 30.85 17.86
C PHE A 288 -0.01 31.36 17.46
N SER A 289 -1.06 30.54 17.64
CA SER A 289 -2.45 30.99 17.51
C SER A 289 -3.05 31.13 18.89
N PRO A 290 -3.47 32.35 19.31
CA PRO A 290 -4.14 32.54 20.59
C PRO A 290 -5.57 31.97 20.65
N SER A 291 -6.09 31.31 19.59
CA SER A 291 -7.53 31.04 19.45
C SER A 291 -8.05 29.66 19.91
N THR A 292 -7.26 28.79 20.56
CA THR A 292 -7.78 27.50 21.08
C THR A 292 -7.95 27.44 22.60
N ALA A 293 -7.69 28.54 23.31
CA ALA A 293 -7.88 28.62 24.77
C ALA A 293 -9.37 28.69 25.21
N SER A 294 -10.35 28.73 24.29
CA SER A 294 -11.74 29.11 24.65
C SER A 294 -12.86 28.14 24.21
N LEU A 295 -12.63 26.84 24.05
CA LEU A 295 -13.72 25.90 23.71
C LEU A 295 -13.99 24.77 24.72
N HIS A 296 -13.30 24.76 25.88
CA HIS A 296 -13.70 23.93 27.02
C HIS A 296 -13.62 24.70 28.33
N PRO A 297 -14.73 25.30 28.82
CA PRO A 297 -14.80 25.83 30.17
C PRO A 297 -15.10 24.69 31.14
N SER A 298 -14.16 23.77 31.36
CA SER A 298 -14.19 22.79 32.48
C SER A 298 -12.99 21.85 32.46
N ALA A 299 -11.84 22.34 32.93
CA ALA A 299 -10.86 21.52 33.62
C ALA A 299 -10.02 22.43 34.50
N HIS A 300 -10.02 22.13 35.80
CA HIS A 300 -9.37 22.88 36.86
C HIS A 300 -7.97 23.39 36.47
N HIS A 301 -7.83 24.72 36.43
CA HIS A 301 -6.54 25.38 36.53
C HIS A 301 -5.94 25.10 37.92
N HIS A 302 -5.19 24.01 38.03
CA HIS A 302 -4.13 23.95 39.02
C HIS A 302 -2.93 24.72 38.45
N GLN A 303 -2.88 26.00 38.84
CA GLN A 303 -1.67 26.80 38.80
C GLN A 303 -0.57 26.08 39.58
N HIS A 304 0.35 25.44 38.87
CA HIS A 304 1.72 25.28 39.36
C HIS A 304 2.54 26.48 38.90
N GLN A 305 2.56 27.49 39.76
CA GLN A 305 3.57 28.55 39.76
C GLN A 305 4.95 27.95 40.07
N HIS A 306 5.98 28.52 39.43
CA HIS A 306 7.42 28.31 39.63
C HIS A 306 8.11 27.18 38.86
N GLN A 307 8.10 27.27 37.53
CA GLN A 307 9.30 26.99 36.74
C GLN A 307 9.46 28.14 35.74
N HIS A 308 10.66 28.74 35.71
CA HIS A 308 11.04 29.63 34.62
C HIS A 308 10.65 28.98 33.28
N PRO A 309 9.94 29.65 32.36
CA PRO A 309 9.68 29.07 31.06
C PRO A 309 11.04 28.82 30.42
N SER A 310 11.41 27.56 30.24
CA SER A 310 12.57 27.22 29.42
C SER A 310 12.36 27.94 28.09
N PRO A 311 13.36 28.68 27.57
CA PRO A 311 13.18 29.42 26.34
C PRO A 311 12.69 28.45 25.27
N HIS A 312 11.58 28.79 24.60
CA HIS A 312 11.12 28.01 23.46
C HIS A 312 12.28 27.89 22.46
N PRO A 313 12.58 26.69 21.95
CA PRO A 313 13.73 26.49 21.09
C PRO A 313 13.66 27.42 19.90
N THR A 314 14.74 28.16 19.67
CA THR A 314 14.86 29.06 18.53
C THR A 314 15.09 28.27 17.24
N ARG A 315 14.89 28.91 16.09
CA ARG A 315 15.23 28.30 14.79
C ARG A 315 16.71 27.88 14.73
N ALA A 316 17.60 28.62 15.39
CA ALA A 316 19.02 28.27 15.49
C ALA A 316 19.23 26.99 16.33
N ASP A 317 18.52 26.84 17.45
CA ASP A 317 18.58 25.61 18.26
C ASP A 317 18.13 24.39 17.46
N LEU A 318 17.05 24.53 16.67
CA LEU A 318 16.57 23.49 15.78
C LEU A 318 17.57 23.16 14.66
N ALA A 319 18.22 24.18 14.08
CA ALA A 319 19.28 23.99 13.10
C ALA A 319 20.48 23.22 13.68
N HIS A 320 20.82 23.45 14.96
CA HIS A 320 21.85 22.67 15.66
C HIS A 320 21.43 21.20 15.84
N LEU A 321 20.19 20.93 16.25
CA LEU A 321 19.66 19.56 16.31
C LEU A 321 19.73 18.86 14.95
N GLN A 322 19.34 19.56 13.88
CA GLN A 322 19.46 19.07 12.51
C GLN A 322 20.91 18.77 12.10
N SER A 323 21.86 19.59 12.54
CA SER A 323 23.28 19.36 12.29
C SER A 323 23.83 18.13 13.02
N TYR A 324 23.42 17.89 14.27
CA TYR A 324 23.78 16.67 15.00
C TYR A 324 23.26 15.41 14.29
N TYR A 325 22.00 15.43 13.85
CA TYR A 325 21.42 14.35 13.06
C TYR A 325 22.20 14.14 11.75
N ALA A 326 22.44 15.19 10.97
CA ALA A 326 23.12 15.11 9.67
C ALA A 326 24.56 14.59 9.79
N THR A 327 25.27 14.99 10.86
CA THR A 327 26.63 14.51 11.15
C THR A 327 26.64 13.02 11.49
N ALA A 328 25.70 12.58 12.34
CA ALA A 328 25.57 11.17 12.71
C ALA A 328 25.15 10.31 11.50
N LEU A 329 24.21 10.79 10.68
CA LEU A 329 23.79 10.11 9.45
C LEU A 329 24.98 9.97 8.49
N SER A 330 25.73 11.04 8.26
CA SER A 330 26.91 11.01 7.38
C SER A 330 27.97 10.03 7.87
N THR A 331 28.18 9.98 9.19
CA THR A 331 29.10 9.03 9.83
C THR A 331 28.61 7.59 9.64
N PHE A 332 27.33 7.32 9.90
CA PHE A 332 26.72 6.01 9.73
C PHE A 332 26.81 5.52 8.28
N LEU A 333 26.41 6.34 7.30
CA LEU A 333 26.44 5.96 5.89
C LEU A 333 27.87 5.71 5.37
N ARG A 334 28.87 6.39 5.93
CA ARG A 334 30.29 6.16 5.61
C ARG A 334 30.80 4.85 6.19
N THR A 335 30.40 4.49 7.41
CA THR A 335 30.85 3.27 8.08
C THR A 335 30.04 2.02 7.67
N HIS A 336 28.82 2.22 7.18
CA HIS A 336 27.90 1.17 6.75
C HIS A 336 27.47 1.42 5.29
N PRO A 337 28.35 1.17 4.31
CA PRO A 337 28.04 1.41 2.90
C PRO A 337 26.87 0.53 2.43
N SER A 338 25.95 1.14 1.67
CA SER A 338 24.77 0.48 1.13
C SER A 338 25.13 -0.69 0.21
N ARG A 339 24.55 -1.86 0.46
CA ARG A 339 24.82 -3.10 -0.27
C ARG A 339 23.78 -3.38 -1.34
N THR A 340 22.52 -3.03 -1.08
CA THR A 340 21.41 -3.26 -2.02
C THR A 340 20.99 -1.98 -2.76
N PRO A 341 20.35 -2.08 -3.95
CA PRO A 341 19.75 -0.92 -4.62
C PRO A 341 18.74 -0.19 -3.73
N ARG A 342 17.95 -0.95 -2.95
CA ARG A 342 16.99 -0.39 -1.98
C ARG A 342 17.67 0.42 -0.89
N GLU A 343 18.76 -0.08 -0.32
CA GLU A 343 19.56 0.64 0.69
C GLU A 343 20.21 1.89 0.11
N ARG A 344 20.67 1.86 -1.15
CA ARG A 344 21.20 3.05 -1.84
C ARG A 344 20.15 4.14 -1.98
N LYS A 345 18.94 3.77 -2.45
CA LYS A 345 17.80 4.70 -2.52
C LYS A 345 17.42 5.25 -1.14
N ALA A 346 17.34 4.38 -0.14
CA ALA A 346 16.99 4.80 1.23
C ALA A 346 18.03 5.78 1.80
N SER A 347 19.32 5.51 1.58
CA SER A 347 20.41 6.39 1.99
C SER A 347 20.37 7.74 1.27
N ALA A 348 20.09 7.73 -0.04
CA ALA A 348 19.92 8.95 -0.81
C ALA A 348 18.71 9.78 -0.32
N LEU A 349 17.59 9.11 0.00
CA LEU A 349 16.39 9.76 0.53
C LEU A 349 16.63 10.42 1.89
N LEU A 350 17.31 9.73 2.82
CA LEU A 350 17.66 10.31 4.12
C LEU A 350 18.57 11.53 3.98
N ARG A 351 19.57 11.47 3.08
CA ARG A 351 20.44 12.62 2.79
C ARG A 351 19.65 13.80 2.20
N LEU A 352 18.73 13.51 1.29
CA LEU A 352 17.86 14.53 0.68
C LEU A 352 17.01 15.21 1.75
N HIS A 353 16.33 14.44 2.60
CA HIS A 353 15.56 14.99 3.71
C HIS A 353 16.41 15.82 4.67
N ALA A 354 17.63 15.34 5.00
CA ALA A 354 18.54 16.07 5.88
C ALA A 354 18.93 17.44 5.31
N LEU A 355 19.21 17.52 4.00
CA LEU A 355 19.52 18.78 3.31
C LEU A 355 18.30 19.70 3.25
N VAL A 356 17.13 19.18 2.87
CA VAL A 356 15.88 19.96 2.82
C VAL A 356 15.55 20.55 4.20
N ALA A 357 15.69 19.75 5.26
CA ALA A 357 15.47 20.23 6.63
C ALA A 357 16.50 21.30 7.04
N ALA A 358 17.78 21.14 6.69
CA ALA A 358 18.81 22.14 6.97
C ALA A 358 18.53 23.48 6.25
N LEU A 359 18.17 23.44 4.96
CA LEU A 359 17.76 24.62 4.20
C LEU A 359 16.51 25.26 4.80
N SER A 360 15.53 24.44 5.18
CA SER A 360 14.30 24.90 5.82
C SER A 360 14.53 25.53 7.19
N LEU A 361 15.66 25.29 7.84
CA LEU A 361 16.01 25.89 9.14
C LEU A 361 17.05 27.01 9.02
N SER A 362 17.59 27.24 7.83
CA SER A 362 18.60 28.27 7.57
C SER A 362 18.05 29.69 7.75
N PRO A 363 18.88 30.71 7.98
CA PRO A 363 18.46 32.11 7.98
C PRO A 363 17.81 32.55 6.66
N ALA A 364 18.20 31.96 5.52
CA ALA A 364 17.65 32.28 4.21
C ALA A 364 16.14 32.00 4.12
N SER A 365 15.66 30.98 4.83
CA SER A 365 14.23 30.59 4.82
C SER A 365 13.26 31.60 5.43
N VAL A 366 13.75 32.57 6.20
CA VAL A 366 12.95 33.67 6.76
C VAL A 366 13.34 35.02 6.17
N SER A 367 14.33 35.03 5.27
CA SER A 367 14.76 36.24 4.58
C SER A 367 13.71 36.62 3.53
N PRO A 368 13.34 37.91 3.43
CA PRO A 368 12.50 38.39 2.33
C PRO A 368 13.28 38.52 1.00
N SER A 369 14.62 38.49 1.05
CA SER A 369 15.48 38.60 -0.14
C SER A 369 15.84 37.23 -0.70
N GLU A 370 15.62 37.04 -2.01
CA GLU A 370 16.04 35.85 -2.75
C GLU A 370 17.56 35.67 -2.77
N GLU A 371 18.33 36.76 -2.65
CA GLU A 371 19.80 36.71 -2.61
C GLU A 371 20.34 35.89 -1.44
N ALA A 372 19.55 35.75 -0.36
CA ALA A 372 19.90 34.91 0.78
C ALA A 372 20.06 33.42 0.41
N TRP A 373 19.46 32.97 -0.69
CA TRP A 373 19.58 31.60 -1.18
C TRP A 373 20.83 31.37 -2.06
N SER A 374 21.54 32.43 -2.47
CA SER A 374 22.72 32.30 -3.33
C SER A 374 23.81 31.40 -2.73
N ALA A 375 24.00 31.50 -1.40
CA ALA A 375 24.94 30.67 -0.64
C ALA A 375 24.59 29.18 -0.62
N HIS A 376 23.34 28.82 -0.95
CA HIS A 376 22.82 27.45 -0.90
C HIS A 376 22.75 26.75 -2.26
N THR A 377 23.34 27.35 -3.31
CA THR A 377 23.34 26.78 -4.68
C THR A 377 23.87 25.35 -4.72
N ALA A 378 24.94 25.05 -3.96
CA ALA A 378 25.51 23.71 -3.88
C ALA A 378 24.55 22.69 -3.22
N ASP A 379 23.83 23.13 -2.18
CA ASP A 379 22.85 22.28 -1.47
C ASP A 379 21.67 21.92 -2.40
N PHE A 380 21.16 22.89 -3.17
CA PHE A 380 20.11 22.63 -4.17
C PHE A 380 20.59 21.68 -5.27
N ALA A 381 21.81 21.86 -5.77
CA ALA A 381 22.39 20.93 -6.75
C ALA A 381 22.51 19.50 -6.19
N ALA A 382 22.91 19.36 -4.92
CA ALA A 382 22.97 18.07 -4.24
C ALA A 382 21.58 17.43 -4.08
N ILE A 383 20.57 18.21 -3.68
CA ILE A 383 19.18 17.75 -3.60
C ILE A 383 18.69 17.24 -4.95
N LEU A 384 18.91 17.98 -6.04
CA LEU A 384 18.50 17.58 -7.39
C LEU A 384 19.22 16.32 -7.85
N SER A 385 20.52 16.19 -7.57
CA SER A 385 21.28 14.98 -7.87
C SER A 385 20.75 13.76 -7.11
N LEU A 386 20.43 13.92 -5.81
CA LEU A 386 19.87 12.85 -5.00
C LEU A 386 18.47 12.47 -5.50
N ALA A 387 17.60 13.44 -5.77
CA ALA A 387 16.27 13.21 -6.30
C ALA A 387 16.31 12.43 -7.62
N ARG A 388 17.21 12.82 -8.54
CA ARG A 388 17.42 12.10 -9.80
C ARG A 388 17.83 10.64 -9.56
N SER A 389 18.80 10.40 -8.68
CA SER A 389 19.25 9.04 -8.36
C SER A 389 18.14 8.15 -7.75
N ILE A 390 17.21 8.74 -6.99
CA ILE A 390 16.08 8.02 -6.41
C ILE A 390 15.06 7.62 -7.49
N MET A 391 14.83 8.50 -8.48
CA MET A 391 13.85 8.29 -9.55
C MET A 391 14.34 7.34 -10.65
N GLU A 392 15.62 7.44 -11.08
CA GLU A 392 16.14 6.72 -12.26
C GLU A 392 16.19 5.20 -12.09
N ASP A 393 16.40 4.70 -10.86
CA ASP A 393 16.44 3.27 -10.55
C ASP A 393 15.03 2.59 -10.53
N ASN A 394 13.95 3.25 -10.96
CA ASN A 394 12.62 2.62 -11.13
C ASN A 394 12.42 1.96 -12.50
N SER A 395 13.41 2.06 -13.40
CA SER A 395 13.33 1.52 -14.77
C SER A 395 13.70 0.03 -14.91
N GLY A 396 13.94 -0.68 -13.80
CA GLY A 396 14.55 -2.03 -13.81
C GLY A 396 13.68 -3.21 -13.36
N THR A 397 12.38 -3.04 -13.09
CA THR A 397 11.49 -4.16 -12.73
C THR A 397 10.15 -4.00 -13.44
N GLY A 398 10.09 -4.51 -14.67
CA GLY A 398 8.85 -4.82 -15.38
C GLY A 398 8.54 -6.31 -15.32
#